data_AF-A0A9P6MGE9-F1
#
_entry.id   AF-A0A9P6MGE9-F1
#
_cell.length_a   1.000
_cell.length_b   1.000
_cell.length_c   1.000
_cell.angle_alpha   90.00
_cell.angle_beta   90.00
_cell.angle_gamma   90.00
#
_symmetry.space_group_name_H-M   'P 1'
#
loop_
_entity.id
_entity.type
_entity.pdbx_description
1 polymer ?
#
loop_
_entity_poly.entity_id
_entity_poly.type
_entity_poly.pdbx_seq_one_letter_code
_entity_poly.pdbx_strand_id
1 'polypeptide(L)'
;MDLNPQDQEALMMLSGSGFKQECISYLKELSIAVYGNQSGNPLIVYSERRDLKTWKGTLFNNLDGRNLIRDSVPLLRNGGQYGFVHKSLLEYGLSFAVSIQIHTVIVA
;
A
#
# COMPACT_ATOMS: atom_id res chain seq x y z
N MET A 1 -21.30 11.46 -12.42
CA MET A 1 -20.75 11.50 -11.05
C MET A 1 -19.75 12.64 -11.04
N ASP A 2 -20.09 13.75 -10.40
CA ASP A 2 -19.17 14.88 -10.25
C ASP A 2 -18.21 14.55 -9.09
N LEU A 3 -16.94 14.35 -9.42
CA LEU A 3 -15.87 14.16 -8.44
C LEU A 3 -15.55 15.51 -7.79
N ASN A 4 -15.26 15.51 -6.48
CA ASN A 4 -14.85 16.73 -5.81
C ASN A 4 -13.49 17.22 -6.36
N PRO A 5 -13.12 18.50 -6.18
CA PRO A 5 -11.88 19.05 -6.77
C PRO A 5 -10.59 18.32 -6.35
N GLN A 6 -10.48 17.87 -5.09
CA GLN A 6 -9.35 17.05 -4.63
C GLN A 6 -9.34 15.67 -5.29
N ASP A 7 -10.52 15.07 -5.47
CA ASP A 7 -10.63 13.77 -6.15
C ASP A 7 -10.29 13.90 -7.65
N GLN A 8 -10.63 15.02 -8.30
CA GLN A 8 -10.26 15.32 -9.68
C GLN A 8 -8.76 15.58 -9.84
N GLU A 9 -8.15 16.35 -8.94
CA GLU A 9 -6.71 16.63 -8.95
C GLU A 9 -5.91 15.35 -8.69
N ALA A 10 -6.37 14.54 -7.73
CA ALA A 10 -5.83 13.22 -7.53
C ALA A 10 -6.00 12.40 -8.81
N LEU A 11 -7.20 12.30 -9.40
CA LEU A 11 -7.45 11.57 -10.65
C LEU A 11 -6.53 12.00 -11.81
N MET A 12 -6.21 13.29 -11.94
CA MET A 12 -5.25 13.77 -12.92
C MET A 12 -3.83 13.27 -12.62
N MET A 13 -3.40 13.26 -11.36
CA MET A 13 -2.17 12.56 -10.95
C MET A 13 -2.28 11.03 -11.15
N LEU A 14 -3.49 10.46 -11.03
CA LEU A 14 -3.80 9.04 -11.24
C LEU A 14 -3.67 8.60 -12.71
N SER A 15 -3.87 9.53 -13.66
CA SER A 15 -3.96 9.24 -15.09
C SER A 15 -2.60 9.01 -15.79
N GLY A 16 -1.49 9.31 -15.11
CA GLY A 16 -0.13 9.07 -15.60
C GLY A 16 0.46 7.73 -15.17
N SER A 17 1.58 7.32 -15.80
CA SER A 17 2.39 6.16 -15.38
C SER A 17 2.78 6.18 -13.89
N GLY A 18 2.86 7.38 -13.29
CA GLY A 18 3.15 7.59 -11.88
C GLY A 18 2.23 6.83 -10.94
N PHE A 19 0.91 6.78 -11.21
CA PHE A 19 -0.02 6.14 -10.28
C PHE A 19 0.15 4.64 -10.16
N LYS A 20 0.36 3.96 -11.29
CA LYS A 20 0.66 2.53 -11.27
C LYS A 20 1.97 2.29 -10.51
N GLN A 21 2.96 3.16 -10.69
CA GLN A 21 4.22 3.11 -9.97
C GLN A 21 4.02 3.29 -8.45
N GLU A 22 3.20 4.25 -8.04
CA GLU A 22 2.85 4.52 -6.64
C GLU A 22 2.08 3.36 -5.99
N CYS A 23 1.10 2.77 -6.69
CA CYS A 23 0.40 1.56 -6.22
C CYS A 23 1.36 0.39 -6.03
N ILE A 24 2.28 0.21 -6.97
CA ILE A 24 3.31 -0.82 -6.90
C ILE A 24 4.28 -0.55 -5.74
N SER A 25 4.71 0.70 -5.54
CA SER A 25 5.59 1.08 -4.42
C SER A 25 4.89 0.82 -3.09
N TYR A 26 3.66 1.28 -2.96
CA TYR A 26 2.83 1.06 -1.78
C TYR A 26 2.64 -0.43 -1.49
N LEU A 27 2.35 -1.26 -2.51
CA LEU A 27 2.21 -2.71 -2.35
C LEU A 27 3.50 -3.35 -1.82
N LYS A 28 4.67 -2.93 -2.31
CA LYS A 28 5.97 -3.40 -1.82
C LYS A 28 6.19 -3.00 -0.37
N GLU A 29 6.04 -1.71 -0.06
CA GLU A 29 6.23 -1.17 1.29
C GLU A 29 5.31 -1.87 2.29
N LEU A 30 4.04 -2.03 1.94
CA LEU A 30 3.07 -2.74 2.76
C LEU A 30 3.47 -4.20 2.97
N SER A 31 3.90 -4.88 1.92
CA SER A 31 4.29 -6.30 2.02
C SER A 31 5.52 -6.48 2.93
N ILE A 32 6.54 -5.63 2.78
CA ILE A 32 7.71 -5.61 3.67
C ILE A 32 7.28 -5.37 5.11
N ALA A 33 6.42 -4.37 5.34
CA ALA A 33 5.99 -4.01 6.68
C ALA A 33 5.18 -5.13 7.36
N VAL A 34 4.29 -5.79 6.63
CA VAL A 34 3.49 -6.92 7.14
C VAL A 34 4.38 -8.12 7.51
N TYR A 35 5.36 -8.46 6.68
CA TYR A 35 6.31 -9.52 7.03
C TYR A 35 7.19 -9.13 8.22
N GLY A 36 7.75 -7.92 8.22
CA GLY A 36 8.65 -7.45 9.27
C GLY A 36 7.98 -7.27 10.64
N ASN A 37 6.70 -6.86 10.68
CA ASN A 37 6.03 -6.51 11.93
C ASN A 37 4.94 -7.51 12.36
N GLN A 38 4.45 -8.36 11.45
CA GLN A 38 3.34 -9.29 11.72
C GLN A 38 3.60 -10.71 11.20
N SER A 39 4.87 -11.06 10.90
CA SER A 39 5.27 -12.40 10.44
C SER A 39 4.47 -12.89 9.21
N GLY A 40 4.05 -11.96 8.35
CA GLY A 40 3.31 -12.28 7.13
C GLY A 40 1.82 -12.56 7.34
N ASN A 41 1.25 -12.23 8.50
CA ASN A 41 -0.20 -12.28 8.70
C ASN A 41 -0.88 -11.24 7.80
N PRO A 42 -1.72 -11.64 6.82
CA PRO A 42 -2.29 -10.72 5.84
C PRO A 42 -3.40 -9.83 6.40
N LEU A 43 -3.83 -10.04 7.65
CA LEU A 43 -4.88 -9.26 8.31
C LEU A 43 -4.30 -8.15 9.20
N ILE A 44 -4.62 -6.92 8.86
CA ILE A 44 -4.10 -5.70 9.49
C ILE A 44 -5.25 -5.00 10.18
N VAL A 45 -5.18 -4.89 11.50
CA VAL A 45 -6.10 -4.06 12.28
C VAL A 45 -5.46 -2.70 12.51
N TYR A 46 -6.11 -1.65 12.00
CA TYR A 46 -5.66 -0.26 12.09
C TYR A 46 -6.68 0.59 12.86
N SER A 47 -6.16 1.41 13.77
CA SER A 47 -6.90 2.45 14.47
C SER A 47 -6.03 3.69 14.52
N GLU A 48 -6.50 4.78 13.90
CA GLU A 48 -5.75 6.05 13.82
C GLU A 48 -5.22 6.50 15.18
N ARG A 49 -6.06 6.49 16.22
CA ARG A 49 -5.64 6.89 17.58
C ARG A 49 -4.52 6.03 18.16
N ARG A 50 -4.50 4.73 17.89
CA ARG A 50 -3.54 3.79 18.49
C ARG A 50 -2.27 3.65 17.65
N ASP A 51 -2.43 3.66 16.33
CA ASP A 51 -1.41 3.24 15.40
C ASP A 51 -0.70 4.43 14.71
N LEU A 52 -1.08 5.69 15.00
CA LEU A 52 -0.53 6.89 14.35
C LEU A 52 1.01 6.93 14.31
N LYS A 53 1.66 6.53 15.41
CA LYS A 53 3.12 6.53 15.56
C LYS A 53 3.79 5.19 15.20
N THR A 54 3.05 4.28 14.57
CA THR A 54 3.53 2.95 14.16
C THR A 54 3.68 2.88 12.64
N TRP A 55 4.27 1.80 12.14
CA TRP A 55 4.35 1.51 10.70
C TRP A 55 2.99 1.56 10.00
N LYS A 56 1.90 1.18 10.70
CA LYS A 56 0.55 1.27 10.14
C LYS A 56 0.09 2.72 10.01
N GLY A 57 0.49 3.59 10.93
CA GLY A 57 0.22 5.03 10.84
C GLY A 57 0.81 5.62 9.57
N THR A 58 2.00 5.20 9.16
CA THR A 58 2.63 5.65 7.91
C THR A 58 1.88 5.17 6.66
N LEU A 59 1.37 3.94 6.67
CA LEU A 59 0.73 3.33 5.48
C LEU A 59 -0.78 3.58 5.39
N PHE A 60 -1.49 3.66 6.53
CA PHE A 60 -2.95 3.71 6.58
C PHE A 60 -3.51 5.09 7.00
N ASN A 61 -2.66 6.09 7.25
CA ASN A 61 -3.18 7.46 7.38
C ASN A 61 -3.83 7.92 6.06
N ASN A 62 -4.71 8.90 6.16
CA ASN A 62 -5.38 9.50 4.99
C ASN A 62 -4.66 10.76 4.51
N LEU A 63 -3.39 10.96 4.87
CA LEU A 63 -2.62 12.12 4.42
C LEU A 63 -2.16 11.91 2.98
N ASP A 64 -1.98 13.02 2.26
CA ASP A 64 -1.32 13.08 0.95
C ASP A 64 -1.92 12.15 -0.13
N GLY A 65 -3.23 11.88 -0.08
CA GLY A 65 -3.90 11.04 -1.08
C GLY A 65 -3.58 9.54 -0.97
N ARG A 66 -2.90 9.09 0.10
CA ARG A 66 -2.62 7.66 0.34
C ARG A 66 -3.87 6.79 0.42
N ASN A 67 -5.00 7.37 0.79
CA ASN A 67 -6.29 6.69 0.76
C ASN A 67 -6.62 6.15 -0.63
N LEU A 68 -6.40 6.94 -1.70
CA LEU A 68 -6.69 6.53 -3.07
C LEU A 68 -5.75 5.42 -3.54
N ILE A 69 -4.46 5.51 -3.19
CA ILE A 69 -3.49 4.45 -3.49
C ILE A 69 -3.87 3.17 -2.76
N ARG A 70 -4.15 3.26 -1.44
CA ARG A 70 -4.56 2.11 -0.62
C ARG A 70 -5.80 1.43 -1.16
N ASP A 71 -6.81 2.20 -1.55
CA ASP A 71 -8.09 1.69 -2.06
C ASP A 71 -7.95 1.07 -3.46
N SER A 72 -6.82 1.30 -4.14
CA SER A 72 -6.49 0.75 -5.46
C SER A 72 -5.59 -0.48 -5.42
N VAL A 73 -5.12 -0.85 -4.23
CA VAL A 73 -4.32 -2.06 -3.97
C VAL A 73 -5.28 -3.17 -3.49
N PRO A 74 -5.01 -4.48 -3.74
CA PRO A 74 -5.98 -5.55 -3.50
C PRO A 74 -6.15 -5.91 -2.01
N LEU A 75 -6.69 -4.94 -1.26
CA LEU A 75 -7.06 -5.04 0.14
C LEU A 75 -8.59 -5.02 0.23
N LEU A 76 -9.14 -5.94 1.02
CA LEU A 76 -10.50 -5.87 1.52
C LEU A 76 -10.50 -5.00 2.77
N ARG A 77 -11.44 -4.06 2.82
CA ARG A 77 -11.65 -3.19 3.98
C ARG A 77 -12.94 -3.58 4.69
N ASN A 78 -12.85 -3.81 6.00
CA ASN A 78 -14.01 -3.94 6.88
C ASN A 78 -13.81 -3.03 8.11
N GLY A 79 -14.33 -1.80 8.02
CA GLY A 79 -14.12 -0.77 9.04
C GLY A 79 -12.65 -0.39 9.19
N GLY A 80 -12.07 -0.70 10.37
CA GLY A 80 -10.65 -0.50 10.67
C GLY A 80 -9.76 -1.72 10.34
N GLN A 81 -10.33 -2.78 9.77
CA GLN A 81 -9.57 -3.95 9.35
C GLN A 81 -9.30 -3.90 7.85
N TYR A 82 -8.07 -4.21 7.48
CA TYR A 82 -7.59 -4.31 6.11
C TYR A 82 -6.96 -5.68 5.93
N GLY A 83 -7.43 -6.46 4.97
CA GLY A 83 -6.89 -7.78 4.68
C GLY A 83 -6.54 -7.90 3.21
N PHE A 84 -5.40 -8.52 2.87
CA PHE A 84 -5.19 -8.90 1.48
C PHE A 84 -6.32 -9.83 1.01
N VAL A 85 -6.81 -9.62 -0.21
CA VAL A 85 -7.84 -10.49 -0.83
C VAL A 85 -7.40 -11.95 -0.79
N HIS A 86 -6.10 -12.19 -1.00
CA HIS A 86 -5.48 -13.49 -0.84
C HIS A 86 -4.01 -13.34 -0.42
N LYS A 87 -3.49 -14.30 0.36
CA LYS A 87 -2.11 -14.28 0.86
C LYS A 87 -1.07 -14.23 -0.27
N SER A 88 -1.37 -14.84 -1.42
CA SER A 88 -0.45 -14.81 -2.58
C SER A 88 -0.16 -13.40 -3.09
N LEU A 89 -1.06 -12.43 -2.89
CA LEU A 89 -0.83 -11.04 -3.32
C LEU A 89 0.15 -10.31 -2.40
N LEU A 90 0.12 -10.64 -1.10
CA LEU A 90 1.13 -10.21 -0.13
C LEU A 90 2.49 -10.83 -0.47
N GLU A 91 2.53 -12.13 -0.76
CA GLU A 91 3.75 -12.85 -1.17
C GLU A 91 4.32 -12.34 -2.50
N TYR A 92 3.44 -12.01 -3.45
CA TYR A 92 3.82 -11.39 -4.72
C TYR A 92 4.40 -10.00 -4.51
N GLY A 93 3.76 -9.16 -3.69
CA GLY A 93 4.27 -7.83 -3.34
C GLY A 93 5.66 -7.88 -2.70
N LEU A 94 5.87 -8.83 -1.77
CA LEU A 94 7.19 -9.06 -1.17
C LEU A 94 8.22 -9.51 -2.23
N SER A 95 7.85 -10.50 -3.06
CA SER A 95 8.73 -11.02 -4.11
C SER A 95 9.14 -9.91 -5.08
N PHE A 96 8.20 -9.02 -5.43
CA PHE A 96 8.45 -7.88 -6.30
C PHE A 96 9.34 -6.82 -5.66
N ALA A 97 9.30 -6.67 -4.33
CA ALA A 97 10.20 -5.79 -3.59
C ALA A 97 11.64 -6.33 -3.60
N VAL A 98 11.81 -7.63 -3.32
CA VAL A 98 13.14 -8.27 -3.24
C VAL A 98 13.77 -8.47 -4.61
N SER A 99 12.97 -8.80 -5.64
CA SER A 99 13.47 -9.12 -6.99
C SER A 99 14.22 -7.96 -7.66
N ILE A 100 13.84 -6.69 -7.40
CA ILE A 100 14.54 -5.54 -7.94
C ILE A 100 15.87 -5.30 -7.21
N GLN A 101 15.92 -5.63 -5.92
CA GLN A 101 17.12 -5.49 -5.10
C GLN A 101 18.25 -6.42 -5.58
N ILE A 102 17.89 -7.58 -6.13
CA ILE A 102 18.87 -8.51 -6.75
C ILE A 102 19.43 -7.93 -8.05
N HIS A 103 18.63 -7.22 -8.85
CA HIS A 103 19.11 -6.61 -10.10
C HIS A 103 20.08 -5.45 -9.84
N THR A 104 19.86 -4.63 -8.80
CA THR A 104 20.78 -3.53 -8.44
C THR A 104 22.12 -4.03 -7.90
N VAL A 105 22.17 -5.20 -7.26
CA VAL A 105 23.41 -5.77 -6.73
C VAL A 105 24.23 -6.50 -7.80
N ILE A 106 23.60 -7.06 -8.84
CA ILE A 106 24.30 -7.81 -9.91
C ILE A 106 24.92 -6.89 -10.97
N VAL A 107 24.45 -5.64 -11.09
CA VAL A 107 24.91 -4.67 -12.10
C VAL A 107 25.85 -3.61 -11.50
N ALA A 108 26.33 -3.81 -10.27
CA ALA A 108 27.28 -2.95 -9.56
C ALA A 108 28.71 -3.53 -9.56
#